data_AF-A0A1S1TTB8-F1
#
_entry.id   AF-A0A1S1TTB8-F1
#
_cell.length_a   1.000
_cell.length_b   1.000
_cell.length_c   1.000
_cell.angle_alpha   90.00
_cell.angle_beta   90.00
_cell.angle_gamma   90.00
#
_symmetry.space_group_name_H-M   'P 1'
#
loop_
_entity.id
_entity.type
_entity.pdbx_description
1 polymer ?
#
loop_
_entity_poly.entity_id
_entity_poly.type
_entity_poly.pdbx_seq_one_letter_code
_entity_poly.pdbx_strand_id
1 'polypeptide(L)' 'MSDNESSLDAADHVLIGEDFDIARFARKFQLTIPEARQLFAKYGNDRAVLEREAYALGSNTKGDDTTD' A
#
# COMPACT_ATOMS: atom_id res chain seq x y z
N MET A 1 -18.40 -26.23 -23.30
CA MET A 1 -18.18 -24.98 -24.05
C MET A 1 -19.17 -23.97 -23.52
N SER A 2 -18.65 -22.90 -22.92
CA SER A 2 -19.22 -21.55 -22.84
C SER A 2 -18.31 -20.76 -21.92
N ASP A 3 -17.25 -20.26 -22.53
CA ASP A 3 -16.37 -19.23 -22.03
C ASP A 3 -17.22 -18.00 -21.68
N ASN A 4 -17.26 -17.63 -20.40
CA ASN A 4 -17.57 -16.26 -20.01
C ASN A 4 -16.44 -15.76 -19.12
N GLU A 5 -15.37 -15.39 -19.82
CA GLU A 5 -14.35 -14.46 -19.36
C GLU A 5 -15.04 -13.16 -18.94
N SER A 6 -15.18 -12.95 -17.63
CA SER A 6 -15.20 -11.61 -17.07
C SER A 6 -14.11 -11.56 -16.03
N SER A 7 -12.92 -11.27 -16.55
CA SER A 7 -11.85 -10.62 -15.85
C SER A 7 -12.42 -9.44 -15.06
N LEU A 8 -12.69 -9.68 -13.78
CA LEU A 8 -12.81 -8.64 -12.76
C LEU A 8 -11.75 -8.90 -11.68
N ASP A 9 -10.58 -9.32 -12.17
CA ASP A 9 -9.30 -9.25 -11.48
C ASP A 9 -8.81 -7.80 -11.49
N ALA A 10 -9.35 -6.95 -10.62
CA ALA A 10 -8.64 -5.80 -10.05
C ALA A 10 -9.60 -4.95 -9.21
N ALA A 11 -9.21 -4.73 -7.96
CA ALA A 11 -9.55 -3.53 -7.21
C ALA A 11 -10.92 -3.43 -6.52
N ASP A 12 -11.67 -4.52 -6.30
CA ASP A 12 -12.74 -4.54 -5.29
C ASP A 12 -12.30 -5.29 -4.01
N HIS A 13 -11.06 -5.04 -3.57
CA HIS A 13 -10.76 -5.20 -2.15
C HIS A 13 -11.51 -4.09 -1.44
N VAL A 14 -12.77 -4.35 -1.07
CA VAL A 14 -13.48 -3.58 -0.05
C VAL A 14 -12.54 -3.53 1.17
N LEU A 15 -11.91 -2.38 1.38
CA LEU A 15 -10.91 -2.16 2.43
C LEU A 15 -11.63 -2.09 3.78
N ILE A 16 -12.00 -3.25 4.30
CA ILE A 16 -12.70 -3.38 5.59
C ILE A 16 -11.70 -3.15 6.72
N GLY A 17 -11.76 -1.96 7.33
CA GLY A 17 -11.11 -1.62 8.59
C GLY A 17 -9.59 -1.40 8.54
N GLU A 18 -8.82 -2.43 8.20
CA GLU A 18 -7.34 -2.41 8.27
C GLU A 18 -6.69 -1.73 7.06
N ASP A 19 -7.20 -2.00 5.86
CA ASP A 19 -6.69 -1.39 4.64
C ASP A 19 -7.00 0.11 4.53
N PHE A 20 -8.00 0.61 5.27
CA PHE A 20 -8.27 2.05 5.34
C PHE A 20 -7.12 2.79 6.05
N ASP A 21 -6.60 2.22 7.14
CA ASP A 21 -5.43 2.75 7.83
C ASP A 21 -4.17 2.62 6.96
N ILE A 22 -4.00 1.52 6.22
CA ILE A 22 -2.90 1.35 5.25
C ILE A 22 -2.95 2.44 4.17
N ALA A 23 -4.10 2.67 3.54
CA ALA A 23 -4.24 3.67 2.47
C ALA A 23 -4.03 5.09 2.97
N ARG A 24 -4.56 5.42 4.15
CA ARG A 24 -4.36 6.72 4.79
C ARG A 24 -2.89 6.94 5.17
N PHE A 25 -2.25 5.91 5.68
CA PHE A 25 -0.84 5.92 6.06
C PHE A 25 0.07 6.07 4.83
N ALA A 26 -0.19 5.28 3.78
CA ALA A 26 0.51 5.37 2.51
C ALA A 26 0.46 6.79 1.94
N ARG A 27 -0.75 7.39 1.87
CA ARG A 27 -0.92 8.76 1.40
C ARG A 27 -0.21 9.81 2.26
N LYS A 28 -0.15 9.61 3.58
CA LYS A 28 0.54 10.53 4.50
C LYS A 28 2.05 10.57 4.25
N PHE A 29 2.65 9.41 3.97
CA PHE A 29 4.09 9.25 3.76
C PHE A 29 4.50 9.18 2.28
N GLN A 30 3.56 9.38 1.36
CA GLN A 30 3.79 9.23 -0.10
C GLN A 30 4.35 7.86 -0.48
N LEU A 31 3.88 6.82 0.22
CA LEU A 31 4.19 5.42 -0.09
C LEU A 31 3.12 4.81 -0.98
N THR A 32 3.45 3.67 -1.58
CA THR A 32 2.47 2.81 -2.24
C THR A 32 1.68 1.97 -1.21
N ILE A 33 0.45 1.58 -1.57
CA ILE A 33 -0.38 0.65 -0.76
C ILE A 33 0.37 -0.64 -0.39
N PRO A 34 1.08 -1.34 -1.31
CA PRO A 34 1.83 -2.54 -0.94
C PRO A 34 2.99 -2.26 0.03
N GLU A 35 3.71 -1.14 -0.09
CA GLU A 35 4.78 -0.78 0.87
C GLU A 35 4.21 -0.54 2.27
N ALA A 36 3.12 0.24 2.36
CA ALA A 36 2.45 0.45 3.63
C ALA A 36 1.94 -0.89 4.20
N ARG A 37 1.31 -1.75 3.39
CA ARG A 37 0.87 -3.08 3.84
C ARG A 37 2.02 -3.93 4.36
N GLN A 38 3.19 -3.90 3.71
CA GLN A 38 4.39 -4.60 4.20
C GLN A 38 4.89 -4.04 5.53
N LEU A 39 4.85 -2.72 5.73
CA LEU A 39 5.20 -2.10 7.00
C LEU A 39 4.26 -2.56 8.12
N PHE A 40 2.94 -2.51 7.88
CA PHE A 40 1.94 -3.00 8.84
C PHE A 40 2.05 -4.52 9.08
N ALA A 41 2.38 -5.32 8.07
CA ALA A 41 2.61 -6.75 8.23
C ALA A 41 3.88 -7.07 9.02
N LYS A 42 4.95 -6.26 8.85
CA LYS A 42 6.26 -6.47 9.47
C LYS A 42 6.33 -5.95 10.91
N TYR A 43 5.73 -4.80 11.16
CA TYR A 43 5.79 -4.10 12.45
C TYR A 43 4.46 -4.16 13.21
N GLY A 44 3.40 -4.71 12.62
CA GLY A 44 2.07 -4.72 13.22
C GLY A 44 1.49 -3.31 13.29
N ASN A 45 0.94 -2.97 14.47
CA ASN A 45 0.35 -1.65 14.72
C ASN A 45 1.29 -0.70 15.48
N ASP A 46 2.61 -0.95 15.43
CA ASP A 46 3.62 -0.11 16.10
C ASP A 46 3.85 1.20 15.35
N ARG A 47 2.96 2.15 15.61
CA ARG A 47 2.91 3.43 14.92
C ARG A 47 4.25 4.18 14.90
N ALA A 48 5.02 4.16 16.00
CA ALA A 48 6.31 4.84 16.06
C ALA A 48 7.34 4.25 15.07
N VAL A 49 7.33 2.92 14.89
CA VAL A 49 8.22 2.24 13.96
C VAL A 49 7.73 2.44 12.53
N LEU A 50 6.42 2.29 12.32
CA LEU A 50 5.79 2.53 11.03
C LEU A 50 6.12 3.94 10.52
N GLU A 51 5.88 4.98 11.31
CA GLU A 51 6.11 6.38 10.89
C GLU A 51 7.59 6.65 10.58
N ARG A 52 8.53 6.03 11.31
CA ARG A 52 9.97 6.15 11.06
C ARG A 52 10.38 5.49 9.75
N GLU A 53 9.96 4.25 9.54
CA GLU A 53 10.29 3.48 8.35
C GLU A 53 9.62 4.06 7.10
N ALA A 54 8.38 4.54 7.25
CA ALA A 54 7.65 5.20 6.19
C ALA A 54 8.26 6.52 5.76
N TYR A 55 8.76 7.31 6.72
CA TYR A 55 9.52 8.52 6.43
C TYR A 55 10.83 8.21 5.69
N ALA A 56 11.52 7.14 6.08
CA ALA A 56 12.73 6.68 5.40
C ALA A 56 12.43 6.22 3.97
N LEU A 57 11.37 5.43 3.77
CA LEU A 57 10.95 4.96 2.45
C LEU A 57 10.48 6.11 1.55
N GLY A 58 9.55 6.96 1.99
CA GLY A 58 9.01 8.06 1.17
C GLY A 58 10.07 9.11 0.75
N SER A 59 11.16 9.22 1.52
CA SER A 59 12.32 10.05 1.15
C SER A 59 13.19 9.40 0.07
N ASN A 60 13.17 8.06 -0.02
CA ASN A 60 13.99 7.26 -0.93
C ASN A 60 13.26 6.92 -2.25
N THR A 61 11.92 6.82 -2.23
CA THR A 61 11.11 6.44 -3.41
C THR A 61 10.88 7.61 -4.39
N LYS A 62 11.32 8.83 -4.07
CA LYS A 62 11.22 10.01 -4.95
C LYS A 62 12.25 10.02 -6.10
N GLY A 63 12.69 8.84 -6.53
CA GLY A 63 13.77 8.64 -7.51
C GLY A 63 13.43 7.77 -8.70
N ASP A 64 12.24 7.18 -8.80
CA ASP A 64 11.89 6.32 -9.93
C ASP A 64 10.39 6.41 -10.27
N ASP A 65 10.00 7.53 -10.88
CA ASP A 65 8.82 7.61 -11.75
C ASP A 65 9.35 7.88 -13.17
N THR A 66 10.10 6.92 -13.71
CA THR A 66 10.32 6.80 -15.15
C THR A 66 9.33 5.74 -15.63
N THR A 67 8.12 6.17 -15.96
CA THR A 67 7.22 5.34 -16.78
C THR A 67 7.60 5.58 -18.24
N ASP A 68 8.03 4.49 -18.89
CA ASP A 68 8.27 4.30 -20.32
C ASP A 68 7.00 4.53 -21.16
#